data_AF-A0A357MR42-F1
#
_entry.id   AF-A0A357MR42-F1
#
_cell.length_a   1.000
_cell.length_b   1.000
_cell.length_c   1.000
_cell.angle_alpha   90.00
_cell.angle_beta   90.00
_cell.angle_gamma   90.00
#
_symmetry.space_group_name_H-M   'P 1'
#
loop_
_entity.id
_entity.type
_entity.pdbx_description
1 polymer ?
#
loop_
_entity_poly.entity_id
_entity_poly.type
_entity_poly.pdbx_seq_one_letter_code
_entity_poly.pdbx_strand_id
1 'polypeptide(L)' 'LFKMEVPEIYDGIIEIKAVARDPGSRAKIAVISYDSSIDPVGACVGMRGSRV' A
#
# COMPACT_ATOMS: atom_id res chain seq x y z
N LEU A 1 2.57 -3.46 -10.30
CA LEU A 1 3.71 -2.87 -9.55
C LEU A 1 3.43 -2.92 -8.06
N PHE A 2 2.60 -2.03 -7.49
CA PHE A 2 2.40 -1.98 -6.03
C PHE A 2 1.89 -3.30 -5.41
N LYS A 3 0.99 -4.03 -6.10
CA LYS A 3 0.53 -5.37 -5.67
C LYS A 3 1.64 -6.43 -5.61
N MET A 4 2.72 -6.28 -6.38
CA MET A 4 3.83 -7.25 -6.36
C MET A 4 4.84 -6.94 -5.24
N GLU A 5 4.94 -5.67 -4.82
CA GLU A 5 5.86 -5.25 -3.76
C GLU A 5 5.29 -5.38 -2.34
N VAL A 6 3.96 -5.41 -2.23
CA VAL A 6 3.26 -5.53 -0.95
C VAL A 6 2.47 -6.85 -0.96
N PRO A 7 3.04 -7.94 -0.42
CA PRO A 7 2.38 -9.26 -0.35
C PRO A 7 0.99 -9.21 0.28
N GLU A 8 0.80 -8.35 1.29
CA GLU A 8 -0.47 -8.18 1.99
C GLU A 8 -1.59 -7.69 1.05
N ILE A 9 -1.26 -6.96 -0.02
CA ILE A 9 -2.22 -6.55 -1.06
C ILE A 9 -2.46 -7.68 -2.06
N TYR A 10 -1.44 -8.49 -2.34
CA TYR A 10 -1.59 -9.68 -3.20
C TYR A 10 -2.51 -10.72 -2.55
N ASP A 11 -2.32 -10.98 -1.26
CA ASP A 11 -3.09 -11.92 -0.46
C ASP A 11 -4.51 -11.40 -0.12
N GLY A 12 -4.81 -10.14 -0.47
CA GLY A 12 -6.12 -9.52 -0.25
C GLY A 12 -6.40 -9.12 1.20
N ILE A 13 -5.40 -9.16 2.08
CA ILE A 13 -5.51 -8.70 3.47
C ILE A 13 -5.65 -7.17 3.51
N ILE A 14 -4.91 -6.50 2.62
CA ILE A 14 -5.00 -5.05 2.39
C ILE A 14 -5.65 -4.79 1.03
N GLU A 15 -6.59 -3.86 0.99
CA GLU A 15 -7.21 -3.39 -0.24
C GLU A 15 -6.87 -1.93 -0.51
N ILE A 16 -6.54 -1.62 -1.78
CA ILE A 16 -6.39 -0.24 -2.25
C ILE A 16 -7.78 0.28 -2.65
N LYS A 17 -8.30 1.27 -1.92
CA LYS A 17 -9.62 1.87 -2.15
C LYS A 17 -9.60 3.00 -3.17
N ALA A 18 -8.52 3.77 -3.20
CA ALA A 18 -8.38 4.89 -4.14
C ALA A 18 -6.91 5.17 -4.44
N VAL A 19 -6.66 5.71 -5.63
CA VAL A 19 -5.33 6.12 -6.09
C VAL A 19 -5.47 7.46 -6.81
N ALA A 20 -4.62 8.42 -6.45
CA ALA A 20 -4.45 9.68 -7.16
C ALA A 20 -2.97 9.85 -7.50
N ARG A 21 -2.64 10.10 -8.77
CA ARG A 21 -1.25 10.16 -9.22
C ARG A 21 -1.04 11.28 -10.22
N ASP A 22 -0.05 12.13 -9.93
CA ASP A 22 0.55 13.09 -10.85
C ASP A 22 1.90 12.50 -11.32
N PRO A 23 2.00 11.93 -12.53
CA PRO A 23 3.20 11.24 -13.00
C PRO A 23 4.47 12.12 -12.91
N GLY A 24 5.54 11.55 -12.37
CA GLY A 24 6.82 12.26 -12.19
C GLY A 24 6.86 13.26 -11.02
N SER A 25 5.75 13.47 -10.31
CA SER A 25 5.69 14.39 -9.16
C SER A 25 5.30 13.68 -7.87
N ARG A 26 4.05 13.20 -7.77
CA ARG A 26 3.52 12.63 -6.52
C ARG A 26 2.45 11.58 -6.78
N ALA A 27 2.30 10.68 -5.83
CA ALA A 27 1.18 9.76 -5.75
C ALA A 27 0.60 9.76 -4.33
N LYS A 28 -0.70 9.56 -4.23
CA LYS A 28 -1.42 9.30 -2.99
C LYS A 28 -2.26 8.04 -3.17
N ILE A 29 -2.28 7.19 -2.16
CA ILE A 29 -3.08 5.97 -2.14
C ILE A 29 -3.88 5.92 -0.84
N ALA A 30 -5.11 5.43 -0.92
CA ALA A 30 -5.92 5.09 0.24
C ALA A 30 -5.97 3.57 0.35
N VAL A 31 -5.56 3.05 1.50
CA VAL A 31 -5.50 1.62 1.78
C VAL A 31 -6.29 1.31 3.04
N ILE A 32 -6.89 0.13 3.08
CA ILE A 32 -7.57 -0.40 4.26
C ILE A 32 -7.10 -1.84 4.48
N SER A 33 -6.93 -2.22 5.74
CA SER A 33 -6.70 -3.61 6.14
C SER A 33 -8.02 -4.24 6.60
N TYR A 34 -8.26 -5.49 6.23
CA TYR A 34 -9.33 -6.31 6.80
C TYR A 34 -8.87 -7.12 8.02
N ASP A 35 -7.56 -7.14 8.29
CA ASP A 35 -6.98 -7.65 9.53
C ASP A 35 -6.63 -6.49 10.46
N SER A 36 -7.27 -6.45 11.64
CA SER A 36 -7.03 -5.42 12.66
C SER A 36 -5.62 -5.44 13.26
N SER A 37 -4.89 -6.52 13.06
CA SER A 37 -3.52 -6.71 13.58
C SER A 37 -2.46 -6.10 12.66
N ILE A 38 -2.86 -5.66 11.46
CA ILE A 38 -1.96 -5.14 10.42
C ILE A 38 -2.20 -3.65 10.23
N ASP A 39 -1.14 -2.86 10.35
CA ASP A 39 -1.15 -1.47 9.89
C ASP A 39 -0.95 -1.42 8.36
N PRO A 40 -1.98 -1.04 7.59
CA PRO A 40 -1.89 -1.04 6.14
C PRO A 40 -0.88 0.00 5.62
N VAL A 41 -0.64 1.10 6.34
CA VAL A 41 0.31 2.12 5.92
C VAL A 41 1.74 1.61 6.12
N GLY A 42 2.07 1.09 7.30
CA GLY A 42 3.37 0.51 7.59
C GLY A 42 3.75 -0.63 6.65
N ALA A 43 2.81 -1.55 6.36
CA ALA A 43 3.01 -2.64 5.41
C ALA A 43 3.31 -2.14 3.98
N CYS A 44 2.62 -1.08 3.54
CA CYS A 44 2.83 -0.49 2.23
C CYS A 44 4.16 0.29 2.14
N VAL A 45 4.63 0.92 3.23
CA VAL A 45 5.86 1.74 3.24
C VAL A 45 7.12 0.88 3.37
N GLY A 46 7.08 -0.17 4.19
CA GLY A 46 8.24 -1.01 4.46
C GLY A 46 9.33 -0.31 5.30
N MET A 47 10.43 -1.02 5.58
CA MET A 47 11.52 -0.47 6.38
C MET A 47 12.14 0.74 5.68
N ARG A 48 12.13 1.91 6.35
CA ARG A 48 12.68 3.17 5.82
C ARG A 48 12.11 3.57 4.45
N GLY A 49 10.86 3.20 4.16
CA GLY A 49 10.23 3.53 2.88
C GLY A 49 10.71 2.67 1.71
N SER A 50 11.29 1.49 1.97
CA SER A 50 11.86 0.66 0.90
C SER A 50 10.88 0.22 -0.19
N ARG A 51 9.56 0.30 0.06
CA ARG A 51 8.51 -0.15 -0.87
C ARG A 51 7.78 1.01 -1.58
N VAL A 52 8.06 2.28 -1.27
CA VAL A 52 7.31 3.47 -1.76
C VAL A 52 8.17 4.54 -2.41
#